data_AF-A0A7S2DVM4-F1
#
_entry.id   AF-A0A7S2DVM4-F1
#
_cell.length_a   1.000
_cell.length_b   1.000
_cell.length_c   1.000
_cell.angle_alpha   90.00
_cell.angle_beta   90.00
_cell.angle_gamma   90.00
#
_symmetry.space_group_name_H-M   'P 1'
#
loop_
_entity.id
_entity.type
_entity.pdbx_description
1 polymer ?
#
loop_
_entity_poly.entity_id
_entity_poly.type
_entity_poly.pdbx_seq_one_letter_code
_entity_poly.pdbx_strand_id
1 'polypeptide(L)'
;SRSTDGPMKLWDLRRFETPVAEWGGLPNIYSMNSLDFSPDGRLLVTGTSVKKGDGSAKLTFVSTTTLETVATIDVDGNAVVGMLWHPRLNQILLGNGDGGAYVLYDPDISEKGAR
;
A
#
# COMPACT_ATOMS: atom_id res chain seq x y z
N SER A 1 -0.28 -0.61 11.29
CA SER A 1 -0.46 0.85 11.14
C SER A 1 0.85 1.46 10.71
N ARG A 2 0.82 2.62 10.05
CA ARG A 2 2.05 3.38 9.73
C ARG A 2 2.09 4.64 10.58
N SER A 3 3.26 4.96 11.13
CA SER A 3 3.49 6.28 11.71
C SER A 3 3.84 7.27 10.59
N THR A 4 3.65 8.56 10.85
CA THR A 4 4.18 9.65 10.02
C THR A 4 5.71 9.70 10.02
N ASP A 5 6.33 9.01 10.98
CA ASP A 5 7.73 9.23 11.36
C ASP A 5 8.69 8.20 10.76
N GLY A 6 8.19 7.32 9.90
CA GLY A 6 8.99 6.31 9.22
C GLY A 6 8.39 4.90 9.32
N PRO A 7 9.23 3.88 9.18
CA PRO A 7 8.99 2.63 8.47
C PRO A 7 7.71 1.87 8.83
N MET A 8 7.23 1.07 7.86
CA MET A 8 6.20 0.07 8.13
C MET A 8 6.82 -1.04 8.98
N LYS A 9 6.15 -1.45 10.07
CA LYS A 9 6.63 -2.53 10.95
C LYS A 9 5.57 -3.61 11.11
N LEU A 10 6.02 -4.86 11.13
CA LEU A 10 5.21 -6.03 11.48
C LEU A 10 5.57 -6.50 12.90
N TRP A 11 4.57 -6.75 13.72
CA TRP A 11 4.75 -7.15 15.12
C TRP A 11 4.09 -8.50 15.39
N ASP A 12 4.78 -9.37 16.13
CA ASP A 12 4.16 -10.55 16.73
C ASP A 12 3.64 -10.15 18.12
N LEU A 13 2.33 -10.22 18.31
CA LEU A 13 1.70 -9.84 19.59
C LEU A 13 2.12 -10.75 20.76
N ARG A 14 2.67 -11.93 20.46
CA ARG A 14 3.21 -12.86 21.45
C ARG A 14 4.63 -12.48 21.90
N ARG A 15 5.32 -11.62 21.14
CA ARG A 15 6.72 -11.20 21.36
C ARG A 15 6.89 -9.73 20.99
N PHE A 16 6.63 -8.85 21.95
CA PHE A 16 6.61 -7.39 21.75
C PHE A 16 7.96 -6.68 21.88
N GLU A 17 9.07 -7.42 22.03
CA GLU A 17 10.39 -6.80 22.24
C GLU A 17 10.98 -6.22 20.95
N THR A 18 10.77 -6.89 19.81
CA THR A 18 11.30 -6.46 18.52
C THR A 18 10.28 -6.68 17.39
N PRO A 19 10.25 -5.80 16.38
CA PRO A 19 9.43 -6.03 15.20
C PRO A 19 9.96 -7.25 14.44
N VAL A 20 9.04 -8.05 13.89
CA VAL A 20 9.35 -9.20 13.04
C VAL A 20 9.97 -8.76 11.72
N ALA A 21 9.49 -7.63 11.18
CA ALA A 21 10.04 -7.01 9.98
C ALA A 21 9.81 -5.49 10.00
N GLU A 22 10.71 -4.78 9.31
CA GLU A 22 10.72 -3.34 9.19
C GLU A 22 11.06 -2.93 7.75
N TRP A 23 10.18 -2.14 7.13
CA TRP A 23 10.35 -1.66 5.76
C TRP A 23 10.50 -0.14 5.76
N GLY A 24 11.73 0.31 5.48
CA GLY A 24 12.09 1.72 5.29
C GLY A 24 11.83 2.22 3.86
N GLY A 25 12.13 3.50 3.62
CA GLY A 25 12.01 4.09 2.28
C GLY A 25 10.57 4.29 1.80
N LEU A 26 9.60 4.24 2.71
CA LEU A 26 8.18 4.46 2.45
C LEU A 26 7.80 5.85 2.97
N PRO A 27 8.06 6.94 2.22
CA PRO A 27 7.77 8.29 2.68
C PRO A 27 6.28 8.46 2.94
N ASN A 28 5.99 9.21 3.99
CA ASN A 28 4.65 9.33 4.51
C ASN A 28 4.46 10.64 5.26
N ILE A 29 3.52 11.46 4.80
CA ILE A 29 3.33 12.83 5.27
C ILE A 29 1.94 12.96 5.90
N TYR A 30 0.99 12.17 5.44
CA TYR A 30 -0.34 12.11 6.01
C TYR A 30 -0.40 10.97 7.02
N SER A 31 -1.31 11.02 7.99
CA SER A 31 -1.52 9.94 8.96
C SER A 31 -2.58 8.94 8.51
N MET A 32 -3.39 9.29 7.51
CA MET A 32 -4.53 8.50 7.02
C MET A 32 -4.18 7.40 6.02
N ASN A 33 -2.91 7.12 5.82
CA ASN A 33 -2.47 6.21 4.76
C ASN A 33 -2.83 4.76 5.13
N SER A 34 -3.46 4.16 4.16
CA SER A 34 -4.05 2.84 4.21
C SER A 34 -3.03 1.74 3.91
N LEU A 35 -3.20 0.64 4.64
CA LEU A 35 -2.58 -0.66 4.41
C LEU A 35 -3.72 -1.63 4.14
N ASP A 36 -3.57 -2.52 3.18
CA ASP A 36 -4.55 -3.59 2.96
C ASP A 36 -3.87 -4.89 2.57
N PHE A 37 -4.54 -6.00 2.83
CA PHE A 37 -4.07 -7.32 2.44
C PHE A 37 -4.66 -7.72 1.09
N SER A 38 -3.92 -8.53 0.34
CA SER A 38 -4.51 -9.24 -0.78
C SER A 38 -5.62 -10.18 -0.31
N PRO A 39 -6.54 -10.56 -1.20
CA PRO A 39 -7.68 -11.41 -0.83
C PRO A 39 -7.25 -12.79 -0.30
N ASP A 40 -6.07 -13.27 -0.72
CA ASP A 40 -5.45 -14.52 -0.27
C ASP A 40 -4.50 -14.34 0.94
N GLY A 41 -4.29 -13.10 1.41
CA GLY A 41 -3.41 -12.75 2.53
C GLY A 41 -1.91 -12.91 2.26
N ARG A 42 -1.51 -13.22 1.02
CA ARG A 42 -0.09 -13.45 0.66
C ARG A 42 0.68 -12.17 0.41
N LEU A 43 -0.02 -11.09 0.07
CA LEU A 43 0.56 -9.78 -0.18
C LEU A 43 -0.04 -8.75 0.78
N LEU A 44 0.78 -7.79 1.15
CA LEU A 44 0.41 -6.57 1.84
C LEU A 44 0.71 -5.41 0.90
N VAL A 45 -0.27 -4.54 0.67
CA VAL A 45 -0.08 -3.33 -0.13
C VAL A 45 -0.04 -2.11 0.77
N THR A 46 0.85 -1.17 0.45
CA THR A 46 0.95 0.11 1.15
C THR A 46 1.18 1.27 0.20
N GLY A 47 0.47 2.37 0.43
CA GLY A 47 0.66 3.62 -0.30
C GLY A 47 1.68 4.55 0.36
N THR A 48 2.44 5.29 -0.44
CA THR A 48 3.31 6.36 0.03
C THR A 48 2.72 7.72 -0.30
N SER A 49 3.26 8.75 0.36
CA SER A 49 2.95 10.13 0.04
C SER A 49 4.23 10.95 0.05
N VAL A 50 4.37 11.81 -0.95
CA VAL A 50 5.52 12.71 -1.14
C VAL A 50 5.04 14.15 -1.15
N LYS A 51 5.93 15.10 -0.84
CA LYS A 51 5.56 16.51 -0.89
C LYS A 51 5.32 16.91 -2.34
N LYS A 52 4.48 17.91 -2.54
CA LYS A 52 4.23 18.45 -3.88
C LYS A 52 5.56 18.93 -4.48
N GLY A 53 5.98 18.31 -5.59
CA GLY A 53 7.24 18.60 -6.27
C GLY A 53 8.35 17.56 -6.07
N ASP A 54 8.21 16.63 -5.12
CA ASP A 54 9.21 15.59 -4.81
C ASP A 54 9.01 14.28 -5.60
N GLY A 55 8.06 14.25 -6.54
CA GLY A 55 7.76 13.11 -7.41
C GLY A 55 6.35 12.58 -7.25
N SER A 56 6.17 11.31 -7.62
CA SER A 56 4.89 10.59 -7.59
C SER A 56 4.75 9.72 -6.34
N ALA A 57 3.52 9.56 -5.88
CA ALA A 57 3.18 8.56 -4.88
C ALA A 57 3.42 7.14 -5.44
N LYS A 58 3.65 6.18 -4.55
CA LYS A 58 3.93 4.79 -4.92
C LYS A 58 3.05 3.84 -4.13
N LEU A 59 2.67 2.75 -4.77
CA LEU A 59 2.11 1.57 -4.11
C LEU A 59 3.17 0.49 -4.06
N THR A 60 3.50 0.04 -2.86
CA THR A 60 4.49 -1.00 -2.61
C THR A 60 3.80 -2.26 -2.12
N PHE A 61 4.10 -3.38 -2.77
CA PHE A 61 3.59 -4.70 -2.46
C PHE A 61 4.67 -5.51 -1.77
N VAL A 62 4.31 -6.11 -0.64
CA VAL A 62 5.22 -6.88 0.21
C VAL A 62 4.64 -8.27 0.40
N SER A 63 5.46 -9.30 0.26
CA SER A 63 5.08 -10.68 0.55
C SER A 63 4.97 -10.87 2.07
N THR A 64 3.84 -11.39 2.54
CA THR A 64 3.65 -11.71 3.97
C THR A 64 4.43 -12.95 4.40
N THR A 65 4.89 -13.76 3.44
CA THR A 65 5.65 -15.00 3.69
C THR A 65 7.15 -14.76 3.69
N THR A 66 7.68 -14.03 2.69
CA THR A 66 9.12 -13.76 2.59
C THR A 66 9.51 -12.44 3.25
N LEU A 67 8.54 -11.57 3.54
CA LEU A 67 8.74 -10.23 4.11
C LEU A 67 9.57 -9.31 3.20
N GLU A 68 9.59 -9.60 1.90
CA GLU A 68 10.31 -8.83 0.89
C GLU A 68 9.34 -8.02 0.01
N THR A 69 9.82 -6.89 -0.48
CA THR A 69 9.10 -6.09 -1.48
C THR A 69 9.08 -6.83 -2.80
N VAL A 70 7.89 -7.16 -3.29
CA VAL A 70 7.67 -7.92 -4.53
C VAL A 70 7.49 -6.98 -5.72
N ALA A 71 6.81 -5.85 -5.52
CA ALA A 71 6.53 -4.89 -6.57
C ALA A 71 6.40 -3.47 -6.03
N THR A 72 6.65 -2.49 -6.88
CA THR A 72 6.33 -1.08 -6.63
C THR A 72 5.74 -0.47 -7.90
N ILE A 73 4.60 0.18 -7.75
CA ILE A 73 3.87 0.83 -8.85
C ILE A 73 3.86 2.32 -8.57
N ASP A 74 4.29 3.12 -9.55
CA ASP A 74 4.14 4.57 -9.49
C ASP A 74 2.67 4.93 -9.75
N VAL A 75 2.11 5.75 -8.87
CA VAL A 75 0.74 6.24 -8.97
C VAL A 75 0.80 7.72 -9.28
N ASP A 76 0.03 8.14 -10.27
CA ASP A 76 -0.08 9.55 -10.62
C ASP A 76 -0.55 10.37 -9.42
N GLY A 77 0.10 11.52 -9.23
CA GLY A 77 -0.11 12.47 -8.14
C GLY A 77 0.77 12.19 -6.91
N ASN A 78 0.46 12.82 -5.78
CA ASN A 78 1.45 13.04 -4.71
C ASN A 78 1.18 12.28 -3.41
N ALA A 79 -0.04 11.79 -3.17
CA ALA A 79 -0.35 11.11 -1.92
C ALA A 79 -1.46 10.07 -2.05
N VAL A 80 -1.20 8.83 -1.66
CA VAL A 80 -2.26 7.84 -1.46
C VAL A 80 -2.92 8.09 -0.10
N VAL A 81 -4.15 8.59 -0.09
CA VAL A 81 -4.88 8.96 1.12
C VAL A 81 -5.81 7.84 1.60
N GLY A 82 -6.35 7.05 0.68
CA GLY A 82 -7.20 5.90 1.01
C GLY A 82 -7.02 4.79 -0.01
N MET A 83 -7.20 3.55 0.42
CA MET A 83 -7.01 2.36 -0.41
C MET A 83 -7.91 1.24 0.08
N LEU A 84 -8.42 0.46 -0.88
CA LEU A 84 -9.22 -0.73 -0.63
C LEU A 84 -8.89 -1.77 -1.70
N TRP A 85 -8.45 -2.96 -1.30
CA TRP A 85 -8.34 -4.11 -2.18
C TRP A 85 -9.62 -4.95 -2.09
N HIS A 86 -10.43 -4.90 -3.15
CA HIS A 86 -11.72 -5.59 -3.14
C HIS A 86 -11.55 -7.11 -3.36
N PRO A 87 -11.99 -7.98 -2.43
CA PRO A 87 -11.65 -9.40 -2.43
C PRO A 87 -12.25 -10.21 -3.59
N ARG A 88 -13.44 -9.82 -4.07
CA ARG A 88 -14.14 -10.56 -5.15
C ARG A 88 -13.85 -10.04 -6.56
N LEU A 89 -13.46 -8.77 -6.67
CA LEU A 89 -13.16 -8.16 -7.97
C LEU A 89 -11.65 -8.28 -8.25
N ASN A 90 -10.86 -8.42 -7.19
CA ASN A 90 -9.41 -8.37 -7.22
C ASN A 90 -8.91 -7.07 -7.86
N GLN A 91 -9.47 -5.95 -7.41
CA GLN A 91 -9.11 -4.60 -7.87
C GLN A 91 -8.77 -3.74 -6.65
N ILE A 92 -7.80 -2.85 -6.81
CA ILE A 92 -7.37 -1.92 -5.78
C ILE A 92 -7.90 -0.55 -6.14
N LEU A 93 -8.84 -0.05 -5.32
CA LEU A 93 -9.31 1.32 -5.40
C LEU A 93 -8.40 2.18 -4.55
N LEU A 94 -7.94 3.29 -5.09
CA LEU A 94 -7.10 4.24 -4.36
C LEU A 94 -7.60 5.68 -4.55
N GLY A 95 -7.66 6.40 -3.45
CA GLY A 95 -7.93 7.84 -3.42
C GLY A 95 -6.63 8.60 -3.27
N ASN A 96 -6.43 9.60 -4.13
CA ASN A 96 -5.26 10.46 -4.10
C ASN A 96 -5.60 11.81 -3.47
N GLY A 97 -4.63 12.42 -2.79
CA GLY A 97 -4.73 13.74 -2.17
C GLY A 97 -4.93 14.90 -3.14
N ASP A 98 -4.72 14.69 -4.45
CA ASP A 98 -5.08 15.65 -5.51
C ASP A 98 -6.59 15.66 -5.85
N GLY A 99 -7.39 14.78 -5.22
CA GLY A 99 -8.82 14.63 -5.47
C GLY A 99 -9.15 13.58 -6.55
N GLY A 100 -8.14 12.98 -7.17
CA GLY A 100 -8.30 11.87 -8.10
C GLY A 100 -8.60 10.55 -7.37
N ALA A 101 -9.31 9.66 -8.04
CA ALA A 101 -9.46 8.28 -7.64
C ALA A 101 -9.00 7.38 -8.79
N TYR A 102 -8.17 6.39 -8.47
CA TYR A 102 -7.65 5.44 -9.45
C TYR A 102 -8.07 4.02 -9.06
N VAL A 103 -8.16 3.17 -10.08
CA VAL A 103 -8.43 1.74 -9.88
C VAL A 103 -7.32 0.98 -10.57
N LEU A 104 -6.56 0.21 -9.80
CA LEU A 104 -5.63 -0.77 -10.34
C LEU A 104 -6.35 -2.10 -10.48
N TYR A 105 -6.20 -2.72 -11.63
CA TYR A 105 -6.70 -4.03 -11.94
C TYR A 105 -5.64 -4.81 -12.71
N ASP A 106 -5.70 -6.12 -12.61
CA ASP A 106 -4.91 -7.03 -13.41
C ASP A 106 -5.84 -7.62 -14.48
N PRO A 107 -5.51 -7.51 -15.78
CA PRO A 107 -6.39 -7.94 -16.85
C PRO A 107 -6.67 -9.44 -16.86
N ASP A 108 -5.79 -10.26 -16.28
CA ASP A 108 -5.89 -11.72 -16.29
C ASP A 108 -6.68 -12.27 -15.09
N ILE A 109 -6.63 -11.59 -13.94
CA ILE A 109 -7.20 -12.08 -12.68
C ILE A 109 -8.25 -11.16 -12.05
N SER A 110 -8.42 -9.92 -12.54
CA SER A 110 -9.51 -9.05 -12.07
C SER A 110 -10.82 -9.38 -12.77
N GLU A 111 -11.87 -9.58 -11.99
CA GLU A 111 -13.19 -9.97 -12.49
C GLU A 111 -14.20 -8.83 -12.38
N LYS A 112 -15.11 -8.71 -13.35
CA LYS A 112 -16.38 -7.96 -13.27
C LYS A 112 -16.30 -6.46 -12.93
N GLY A 113 -15.11 -5.85 -12.94
CA GLY A 113 -14.89 -4.43 -12.70
C GLY A 113 -14.28 -3.70 -13.90
N ALA A 114 -13.40 -2.72 -13.64
CA ALA A 114 -12.64 -2.05 -14.69
C ALA A 114 -11.87 -3.07 -15.57
N ARG A 115 -11.85 -2.81 -16.88
CA ARG A 115 -11.20 -3.61 -17.93
C ARG A 115 -10.49 -2.70 -18.91
#